data_AF-A0A800EZS7-F1
#
_entry.id   AF-A0A800EZS7-F1
#
_cell.length_a   1.000
_cell.length_b   1.000
_cell.length_c   1.000
_cell.angle_alpha   90.00
_cell.angle_beta   90.00
_cell.angle_gamma   90.00
#
_symmetry.space_group_name_H-M   'P 1'
#
loop_
_entity.id
_entity.type
_entity.pdbx_description
1 polymer ?
#
loop_
_entity_poly.entity_id
_entity_poly.type
_entity_poly.pdbx_seq_one_letter_code
_entity_poly.pdbx_strand_id
1 'polypeptide(L)'
;MEASCAGDILKQGTREWTGSELETLLHQLVAFQRYRAIVERRGPGSDIVQQLLVQNADGKAFFADPDPLEALARDLTTALRSVSVDVDTEHNAHLLVVEDRSGGFARRQTVGIEFVESAEYRALLASYRATDGVTGPMVVTGIRHLGGAAGRAPAVADTVRGRDAAFALSL
;
A
#
# COMPACT_ATOMS: atom_id res chain seq x y z
N MET A 1 -9.64 28.00 -29.93
CA MET A 1 -8.57 27.00 -29.98
C MET A 1 -8.88 26.00 -28.87
N GLU A 2 -9.77 25.06 -29.15
CA GLU A 2 -10.20 24.03 -28.19
C GLU A 2 -9.10 22.98 -28.08
N ALA A 3 -8.62 22.75 -26.86
CA ALA A 3 -7.67 21.69 -26.57
C ALA A 3 -8.39 20.34 -26.67
N SER A 4 -7.94 19.51 -27.61
CA SER A 4 -8.39 18.14 -27.78
C SER A 4 -8.05 17.32 -26.53
N CYS A 5 -9.06 16.98 -25.72
CA CYS A 5 -8.96 16.06 -24.60
C CYS A 5 -8.93 14.61 -25.12
N ALA A 6 -7.88 14.23 -25.85
CA ALA A 6 -7.59 12.83 -26.14
C ALA A 6 -6.78 12.27 -24.96
N GLY A 7 -7.47 11.69 -23.98
CA GLY A 7 -6.84 11.11 -22.78
C GLY A 7 -7.35 9.71 -22.50
N ASP A 8 -6.50 8.88 -21.90
CA ASP A 8 -6.90 7.58 -21.35
C ASP A 8 -7.99 7.78 -20.29
N ILE A 9 -8.94 6.85 -20.22
CA ILE A 9 -10.01 6.84 -19.21
C ILE A 9 -9.80 5.65 -18.29
N LEU A 10 -9.83 5.91 -16.99
CA LEU A 10 -9.89 4.87 -15.96
C LEU A 10 -11.29 4.88 -15.34
N LYS A 11 -11.93 3.71 -15.28
CA LYS A 11 -13.23 3.53 -14.61
C LYS A 11 -13.10 2.58 -13.42
N GLN A 12 -13.66 2.97 -12.27
CA GLN A 12 -13.81 2.13 -11.07
C GLN A 12 -15.22 2.32 -10.51
N GLY A 13 -16.07 1.31 -10.61
CA GLY A 13 -17.49 1.43 -10.26
C GLY A 13 -18.17 2.55 -11.07
N THR A 14 -18.71 3.56 -10.38
CA THR A 14 -19.35 4.74 -10.98
C THR A 14 -18.41 5.92 -11.18
N ARG A 15 -17.13 5.80 -10.80
CA ARG A 15 -16.15 6.89 -10.86
C ARG A 15 -15.31 6.75 -12.12
N GLU A 16 -15.18 7.86 -12.85
CA GLU A 16 -14.36 7.96 -14.06
C GLU A 16 -13.30 9.04 -13.85
N TRP A 17 -12.04 8.70 -14.12
CA TRP A 17 -10.93 9.65 -14.13
C TRP A 17 -10.46 9.84 -15.56
N THR A 18 -10.15 11.09 -15.92
CA THR A 18 -9.69 11.44 -17.26
C THR A 18 -8.58 12.48 -17.20
N GLY A 19 -7.74 12.52 -18.24
CA GLY A 19 -6.74 13.58 -18.41
C GLY A 19 -5.81 13.73 -17.20
N SER A 20 -5.66 14.96 -16.70
CA SER A 20 -4.73 15.29 -15.61
C SER A 20 -5.10 14.66 -14.26
N GLU A 21 -6.39 14.40 -14.01
CA GLU A 21 -6.83 13.72 -12.79
C GLU A 21 -6.37 12.26 -12.78
N LEU A 22 -6.45 11.59 -13.94
CA LEU A 22 -5.93 10.25 -14.11
C LEU A 22 -4.41 10.23 -13.95
N GLU A 23 -3.69 11.16 -14.58
CA GLU A 23 -2.23 11.25 -14.45
C GLU A 23 -1.80 11.44 -12.99
N THR A 24 -2.49 12.30 -12.25
CA THR A 24 -2.24 12.53 -10.82
C THR A 24 -2.46 11.26 -10.01
N LEU A 25 -3.58 10.56 -10.25
CA LEU A 25 -3.88 9.31 -9.58
C LEU A 25 -2.83 8.23 -9.88
N LEU A 26 -2.41 8.08 -11.14
CA LEU A 26 -1.39 7.11 -11.52
C LEU A 26 -0.06 7.40 -10.82
N HIS A 27 0.35 8.67 -10.74
CA HIS A 27 1.54 9.07 -9.99
C HIS A 27 1.41 8.73 -8.50
N GLN A 28 0.24 8.94 -7.89
CA GLN A 28 -0.01 8.58 -6.49
C GLN A 28 0.06 7.07 -6.27
N LEU A 29 -0.53 6.27 -7.15
CA LEU A 29 -0.50 4.80 -7.08
C LEU A 29 0.92 4.25 -7.26
N VAL A 30 1.69 4.80 -8.21
CA VAL A 30 3.10 4.43 -8.41
C VAL A 30 3.94 4.81 -7.18
N ALA A 31 3.71 5.98 -6.60
CA ALA A 31 4.38 6.39 -5.37
C ALA A 31 4.05 5.45 -4.21
N PHE A 32 2.78 5.08 -4.03
CA PHE A 32 2.35 4.12 -3.01
C PHE A 32 3.04 2.77 -3.16
N GLN A 33 3.02 2.19 -4.36
CA GLN A 33 3.69 0.91 -4.63
C GLN A 33 5.20 0.98 -4.35
N ARG A 34 5.85 2.08 -4.76
CA ARG A 34 7.28 2.30 -4.51
C ARG A 34 7.59 2.37 -3.01
N TYR A 35 6.85 3.17 -2.24
CA TYR A 35 7.10 3.30 -0.80
C TYR A 35 6.77 2.00 -0.06
N ARG A 36 5.71 1.29 -0.47
CA ARG A 36 5.37 -0.02 0.10
C ARG A 36 6.53 -1.01 -0.08
N ALA A 37 7.06 -1.12 -1.29
CA ALA A 37 8.21 -1.99 -1.56
C ALA A 37 9.47 -1.58 -0.77
N ILE A 38 9.70 -0.29 -0.55
CA ILE A 38 10.82 0.21 0.26
C ILE A 38 10.65 -0.20 1.72
N VAL A 39 9.47 0.04 2.28
CA VAL A 39 9.14 -0.25 3.68
C VAL A 39 9.18 -1.76 3.93
N GLU A 40 8.54 -2.58 3.10
CA GLU A 40 8.47 -4.04 3.29
C GLU A 40 9.83 -4.73 3.11
N ARG A 41 10.75 -4.18 2.30
CA ARG A 41 12.09 -4.76 2.13
C ARG A 41 12.93 -4.70 3.41
N ARG A 42 12.71 -3.69 4.26
CA ARG A 42 13.56 -3.39 5.43
C ARG A 42 12.79 -3.42 6.75
N GLY A 43 11.48 -3.32 6.70
CA GLY A 43 10.58 -3.20 7.84
C GLY A 43 9.86 -4.52 8.17
N PRO A 44 8.76 -4.43 8.92
CA PRO A 44 7.97 -5.59 9.31
C PRO A 44 7.23 -6.22 8.12
N GLY A 45 6.59 -7.36 8.39
CA GLY A 45 5.81 -8.09 7.39
C GLY A 45 4.70 -7.24 6.76
N SER A 46 4.35 -7.56 5.51
CA SER A 46 3.37 -6.81 4.70
C SER A 46 2.02 -6.64 5.38
N ASP A 47 1.57 -7.65 6.12
CA ASP A 47 0.33 -7.64 6.87
C ASP A 47 0.36 -6.68 8.07
N ILE A 48 1.50 -6.60 8.77
CA ILE A 48 1.71 -5.62 9.85
C ILE A 48 1.67 -4.20 9.28
N VAL A 49 2.39 -3.96 8.18
CA VAL A 49 2.39 -2.66 7.49
C VAL A 49 0.97 -2.29 7.05
N GLN A 50 0.25 -3.24 6.45
CA GLN A 50 -1.12 -3.04 6.00
C GLN A 50 -2.04 -2.63 7.15
N GLN A 51 -1.97 -3.32 8.30
CA GLN A 51 -2.82 -2.99 9.44
C GLN A 51 -2.50 -1.62 10.04
N LEU A 52 -1.22 -1.24 10.11
CA LEU A 52 -0.83 0.10 10.55
C LEU A 52 -1.39 1.19 9.63
N LEU A 53 -1.41 0.95 8.30
CA LEU A 53 -2.02 1.86 7.34
C LEU A 53 -3.54 1.96 7.52
N VAL A 54 -4.23 0.83 7.67
CA VAL A 54 -5.69 0.78 7.87
C VAL A 54 -6.10 1.53 9.14
N GLN A 55 -5.35 1.37 10.23
CA GLN A 55 -5.61 2.09 11.47
C GLN A 55 -5.09 3.53 11.49
N ASN A 56 -4.53 4.01 10.36
CA ASN A 56 -3.92 5.34 10.26
C ASN A 56 -2.88 5.62 11.35
N ALA A 57 -2.06 4.62 11.68
CA ALA A 57 -1.04 4.71 12.72
C ALA A 57 -0.03 5.82 12.39
N ASP A 58 -0.12 6.95 13.09
CA ASP A 58 0.61 8.19 12.81
C ASP A 58 1.30 8.69 14.08
N GLY A 59 2.61 8.52 14.12
CA GLY A 59 3.48 8.96 15.22
C GLY A 59 3.13 8.35 16.58
N LYS A 60 3.65 8.98 17.63
CA LYS A 60 3.54 8.51 19.02
C LYS A 60 2.11 8.32 19.53
N ALA A 61 1.15 9.13 19.09
CA ALA A 61 -0.22 9.07 19.61
C ALA A 61 -0.87 7.69 19.43
N PHE A 62 -0.57 7.01 18.32
CA PHE A 62 -1.06 5.65 18.06
C PHE A 62 -0.50 4.62 19.04
N PHE A 63 0.73 4.82 19.53
CA PHE A 63 1.44 3.90 20.42
C PHE A 63 1.29 4.27 21.90
N ALA A 64 0.48 5.28 22.23
CA ALA A 64 0.27 5.72 23.61
C ALA A 64 -0.73 4.84 24.37
N ASP A 65 -1.67 4.22 23.66
CA ASP A 65 -2.69 3.33 24.20
C ASP A 65 -2.36 1.87 23.84
N PRO A 66 -2.23 0.94 24.81
CA PRO A 66 -1.97 -0.45 24.50
C PRO A 66 -3.17 -1.17 23.87
N ASP A 67 -4.41 -0.72 24.09
CA ASP A 67 -5.61 -1.48 23.70
C ASP A 67 -5.71 -1.73 22.18
N PRO A 68 -5.52 -0.73 21.29
CA PRO A 68 -5.50 -0.95 19.84
C PRO A 68 -4.34 -1.86 19.40
N LEU A 69 -3.19 -1.75 20.07
CA LEU A 69 -2.03 -2.59 19.79
C LEU A 69 -2.25 -4.03 20.21
N GLU A 70 -2.93 -4.28 21.32
CA GLU A 70 -3.29 -5.62 21.78
C GLU A 70 -4.30 -6.28 20.85
N ALA A 71 -5.28 -5.51 20.34
CA ALA A 71 -6.18 -6.00 19.30
C ALA A 71 -5.41 -6.40 18.04
N LEU A 72 -4.51 -5.53 17.58
CA LEU A 72 -3.67 -5.80 16.43
C LEU A 72 -2.74 -7.01 16.63
N ALA A 73 -2.15 -7.15 17.82
CA ALA A 73 -1.30 -8.28 18.18
C ALA A 73 -2.07 -9.60 18.14
N ARG A 74 -3.32 -9.61 18.61
CA ARG A 74 -4.19 -10.77 18.56
C ARG A 74 -4.50 -11.18 17.12
N ASP A 75 -4.88 -10.22 16.28
CA ASP A 75 -5.27 -10.47 14.89
C ASP A 75 -4.08 -10.93 14.02
N LEU A 76 -2.88 -10.43 14.31
CA LEU A 76 -1.66 -10.79 13.59
C LEU A 76 -0.98 -12.06 14.12
N THR A 77 -1.38 -12.59 15.28
CA THR A 77 -0.83 -13.83 15.82
C THR A 77 -1.32 -15.02 15.00
N THR A 78 -0.40 -15.91 14.64
CA THR A 78 -0.68 -17.13 13.87
C THR A 78 0.02 -18.33 14.52
N ALA A 79 -0.19 -19.53 13.97
CA ALA A 79 0.46 -20.75 14.48
C ALA A 79 2.00 -20.70 14.46
N LEU A 80 2.61 -19.92 13.57
CA LEU A 80 4.07 -19.83 13.39
C LEU A 80 4.66 -18.47 13.79
N ARG A 81 3.83 -17.52 14.19
CA ARG A 81 4.25 -16.15 14.54
C ARG A 81 3.46 -15.65 15.73
N SER A 82 4.13 -15.29 16.81
CA SER A 82 3.52 -14.60 17.95
C SER A 82 3.74 -13.10 17.84
N VAL A 83 2.69 -12.32 18.09
CA VAL A 83 2.77 -10.87 18.21
C VAL A 83 2.27 -10.49 19.61
N SER A 84 3.02 -9.64 20.31
CA SER A 84 2.67 -9.16 21.64
C SER A 84 2.96 -7.68 21.78
N VAL A 85 2.32 -7.03 22.75
CA VAL A 85 2.62 -5.63 23.11
C VAL A 85 3.64 -5.63 24.23
N ASP A 86 4.63 -4.73 24.13
CA ASP A 86 5.61 -4.46 25.19
C ASP A 86 5.70 -2.95 25.45
N VAL A 87 6.34 -2.57 26.55
CA VAL A 87 6.57 -1.17 26.89
C VAL A 87 7.86 -0.68 26.24
N ASP A 88 7.74 0.38 25.46
CA ASP A 88 8.87 1.16 24.98
C ASP A 88 9.24 2.20 26.05
N THR A 89 10.17 1.84 26.92
CA THR A 89 10.62 2.72 28.01
C THR A 89 11.35 3.96 27.51
N GLU A 90 12.01 3.89 26.35
CA GLU A 90 12.74 5.00 25.77
C GLU A 90 11.78 6.10 25.33
N HIS A 91 10.69 5.69 24.67
CA HIS A 91 9.71 6.62 24.13
C HIS A 91 8.52 6.89 25.06
N ASN A 92 8.45 6.24 26.24
CA ASN A 92 7.28 6.25 27.13
C ASN A 92 5.99 5.94 26.34
N ALA A 93 6.00 4.79 25.68
CA ALA A 93 4.94 4.32 24.80
C ALA A 93 4.89 2.78 24.79
N HIS A 94 4.11 2.22 23.87
CA HIS A 94 4.04 0.80 23.60
C HIS A 94 4.69 0.46 22.25
N LEU A 95 5.05 -0.79 22.05
CA LEU A 95 5.52 -1.31 20.77
C LEU A 95 5.00 -2.72 20.55
N LEU A 96 4.96 -3.16 19.28
CA LEU A 96 4.72 -4.54 18.94
C LEU A 96 6.05 -5.31 18.93
N VAL A 97 6.07 -6.43 19.62
CA VAL A 97 7.11 -7.45 19.51
C VAL A 97 6.57 -8.56 18.63
N VAL A 98 7.30 -8.89 17.58
CA VAL A 98 6.95 -9.95 16.64
C VAL A 98 8.04 -11.01 16.68
N GLU A 99 7.65 -12.24 17.00
CA GLU A 99 8.52 -13.41 16.91
C GLU A 99 7.99 -14.35 15.83
N ASP A 100 8.71 -14.45 14.73
CA ASP A 100 8.34 -15.25 13.57
C ASP A 100 9.24 -16.48 13.44
N ARG A 101 8.65 -17.67 13.30
CA ARG A 101 9.35 -18.96 13.18
C ARG A 101 9.14 -19.64 11.82
N SER A 102 8.49 -18.96 10.87
CA SER A 102 8.16 -19.51 9.55
C SER A 102 9.40 -19.90 8.71
N GLY A 103 10.54 -19.25 8.93
CA GLY A 103 11.80 -19.51 8.23
C GLY A 103 12.67 -20.64 8.81
N GLY A 104 12.15 -21.44 9.75
CA GLY A 104 12.90 -22.50 10.43
C GLY A 104 13.76 -22.04 11.62
N PHE A 105 14.00 -20.74 11.75
CA PHE A 105 14.60 -20.10 12.92
C PHE A 105 13.71 -18.98 13.43
N ALA A 106 13.71 -18.75 14.74
CA ALA A 106 12.98 -17.65 15.35
C ALA A 106 13.66 -16.32 15.02
N ARG A 107 12.94 -15.42 14.35
CA ARG A 107 13.32 -14.03 14.11
C ARG A 107 12.46 -13.13 14.98
N ARG A 108 13.11 -12.40 15.88
CA ARG A 108 12.47 -11.35 16.69
C ARG A 108 12.66 -9.99 16.02
N GLN A 109 11.60 -9.19 15.96
CA GLN A 109 11.62 -7.81 15.49
C GLN A 109 10.66 -6.96 16.34
N THR A 110 10.93 -5.66 16.44
CA THR A 110 10.07 -4.70 17.13
C THR A 110 9.50 -3.69 16.13
N VAL A 111 8.27 -3.26 16.36
CA VAL A 111 7.60 -2.22 15.58
C VAL A 111 7.04 -1.21 16.56
N GLY A 112 7.69 -0.06 16.65
CA GLY A 112 7.34 1.01 17.57
C GLY A 112 7.37 2.38 16.90
N ILE A 113 7.49 3.43 17.71
CA ILE A 113 7.41 4.82 17.27
C ILE A 113 8.45 5.15 16.21
N GLU A 114 9.70 4.71 16.39
CA GLU A 114 10.78 4.97 15.42
C GLU A 114 10.43 4.52 14.00
N PHE A 115 9.72 3.39 13.87
CA PHE A 115 9.30 2.89 12.57
C PHE A 115 8.27 3.82 11.93
N VAL A 116 7.24 4.22 12.67
CA VAL A 116 6.18 5.10 12.13
C VAL A 116 6.64 6.55 11.95
N GLU A 117 7.68 6.98 12.66
CA GLU A 117 8.31 8.28 12.48
C GLU A 117 9.38 8.31 11.39
N SER A 118 9.73 7.15 10.82
CA SER A 118 10.64 7.09 9.67
C SER A 118 10.10 7.86 8.47
N ALA A 119 11.01 8.43 7.67
CA ALA A 119 10.63 9.16 6.46
C ALA A 119 9.91 8.26 5.46
N GLU A 120 10.34 7.01 5.35
CA GLU A 120 9.78 6.00 4.46
C GLU A 120 8.35 5.63 4.84
N TYR A 121 8.08 5.36 6.13
CA TYR A 121 6.74 5.06 6.58
C TYR A 121 5.80 6.26 6.45
N ARG A 122 6.24 7.47 6.84
CA ARG A 122 5.40 8.67 6.67
C ARG A 122 5.06 8.96 5.22
N ALA A 123 6.00 8.75 4.30
CA ALA A 123 5.75 8.86 2.87
C ALA A 123 4.76 7.78 2.38
N LEU A 124 4.88 6.54 2.88
CA LEU A 124 3.92 5.48 2.61
C LEU A 124 2.52 5.85 3.10
N LEU A 125 2.37 6.27 4.35
CA LEU A 125 1.09 6.66 4.93
C LEU A 125 0.44 7.84 4.17
N ALA A 126 1.23 8.84 3.79
CA ALA A 126 0.75 9.95 2.96
C ALA A 126 0.25 9.47 1.60
N SER A 127 0.98 8.57 0.93
CA SER A 127 0.57 7.99 -0.35
C SER A 127 -0.65 7.07 -0.24
N TYR A 128 -0.79 6.37 0.89
CA TYR A 128 -1.96 5.56 1.21
C TYR A 128 -3.21 6.44 1.35
N ARG A 129 -3.13 7.52 2.16
CA ARG A 129 -4.20 8.50 2.32
C ARG A 129 -4.58 9.18 0.99
N ALA A 130 -3.60 9.42 0.12
CA ALA A 130 -3.83 10.02 -1.20
C ALA A 130 -4.53 9.07 -2.18
N THR A 131 -4.43 7.76 -1.97
CA THR A 131 -5.09 6.72 -2.79
C THR A 131 -6.36 6.18 -2.13
N ASP A 132 -6.78 6.76 -1.01
CA ASP A 132 -7.97 6.32 -0.29
C ASP A 132 -9.23 6.41 -1.16
N GLY A 133 -10.07 5.37 -1.10
CA GLY A 133 -11.25 5.21 -1.95
C GLY A 133 -10.98 4.65 -3.37
N VAL A 134 -9.72 4.36 -3.70
CA VAL A 134 -9.33 3.70 -4.97
C VAL A 134 -9.17 2.20 -4.71
N THR A 135 -10.25 1.43 -4.89
CA THR A 135 -10.34 0.01 -4.55
C THR A 135 -10.96 -0.81 -5.68
N GLY A 136 -10.49 -2.06 -5.81
CA GLY A 136 -11.04 -3.03 -6.76
C GLY A 136 -10.38 -3.02 -8.15
N PRO A 137 -10.88 -3.87 -9.07
CA PRO A 137 -10.33 -4.00 -10.40
C PRO A 137 -10.55 -2.72 -11.21
N MET A 138 -9.49 -2.21 -11.85
CA MET A 138 -9.54 -1.03 -12.71
C MET A 138 -9.44 -1.41 -14.18
N VAL A 139 -10.22 -0.74 -15.02
CA VAL A 139 -10.13 -0.86 -16.49
C VAL A 139 -9.60 0.45 -17.05
N VAL A 140 -8.46 0.37 -17.75
CA VAL A 140 -7.87 1.50 -18.50
C VAL A 140 -8.27 1.35 -19.96
N THR A 141 -8.94 2.37 -20.51
CA THR A 141 -9.33 2.41 -21.92
C THR A 141 -8.62 3.56 -22.63
N GLY A 142 -7.77 3.23 -23.61
CA GLY A 142 -7.13 4.23 -24.46
C GLY A 142 -8.05 4.68 -25.59
N ILE A 143 -8.34 5.98 -25.67
CA ILE A 143 -9.11 6.55 -26.77
C ILE A 143 -8.16 6.88 -27.91
N ARG A 144 -8.11 6.02 -28.94
CA ARG A 144 -7.43 6.35 -30.20
C ARG A 144 -8.22 7.41 -30.96
N HIS A 145 -7.59 8.54 -31.27
CA HIS A 145 -8.13 9.52 -32.21
C HIS A 145 -8.26 8.84 -33.59
N LEU A 146 -9.48 8.77 -34.12
CA LEU A 146 -9.71 8.46 -35.53
C LEU A 146 -9.22 9.65 -36.36
N GLY A 147 -7.97 9.59 -36.83
CA GLY A 147 -7.39 10.67 -37.62
C GLY A 147 -5.88 10.53 -37.81
N GLY A 148 -5.45 9.58 -38.65
CA GLY A 148 -4.07 9.52 -39.14
C GLY A 148 -3.51 8.09 -39.26
N ALA A 149 -3.45 7.60 -40.50
CA ALA A 149 -2.74 6.45 -41.05
C ALA A 149 -2.28 5.32 -40.10
N ALA A 150 -2.78 4.12 -40.38
CA ALA A 150 -2.45 2.84 -39.76
C ALA A 150 -0.94 2.59 -39.57
N GLY A 151 -0.41 2.96 -38.41
CA GLY A 151 0.78 2.37 -37.82
C GLY A 151 0.35 1.31 -36.83
N ARG A 152 0.70 0.05 -37.10
CA ARG A 152 0.46 -1.11 -36.22
C ARG A 152 0.82 -0.75 -34.77
N ALA A 153 -0.17 -0.75 -33.88
CA ALA A 153 0.05 -0.69 -32.45
C ALA A 153 1.02 -1.82 -32.05
N PRO A 154 2.01 -1.59 -31.18
CA PRO A 154 2.69 -2.71 -30.54
C PRO A 154 1.60 -3.50 -29.83
N ALA A 155 1.49 -4.80 -30.16
CA ALA A 155 0.67 -5.70 -29.39
C ALA A 155 1.21 -5.66 -27.95
N VAL A 156 0.50 -4.95 -27.06
CA VAL A 156 0.64 -5.21 -25.63
C VAL A 156 0.30 -6.67 -25.50
N ALA A 157 1.31 -7.48 -25.18
CA ALA A 157 1.14 -8.90 -25.00
C ALA A 157 0.07 -9.08 -23.92
N ASP A 158 -1.11 -9.54 -24.34
CA ASP A 158 -2.06 -10.18 -23.46
C ASP A 158 -1.28 -11.26 -22.72
N THR A 159 -1.31 -11.18 -21.39
CA THR A 159 -0.51 -11.96 -20.44
C THR A 159 0.91 -11.44 -20.21
N VAL A 160 1.06 -10.66 -19.12
CA VAL A 160 2.24 -10.78 -18.27
C VAL A 160 2.23 -12.21 -17.71
N ARG A 161 2.78 -13.17 -18.45
CA ARG A 161 3.14 -14.47 -17.91
C ARG A 161 4.38 -14.27 -17.04
N GLY A 162 4.14 -14.08 -15.76
CA GLY A 162 5.20 -13.98 -14.75
C GLY A 162 4.63 -13.56 -13.41
N ARG A 163 4.04 -14.52 -12.70
CA ARG A 163 3.41 -14.41 -11.36
C ARG A 163 2.15 -13.53 -11.31
N ASP A 164 1.03 -14.20 -11.52
CA ASP A 164 -0.24 -13.95 -10.83
C ASP A 164 -0.65 -12.47 -10.71
N ALA A 165 -1.15 -11.93 -11.82
CA ALA A 165 -2.00 -10.72 -11.83
C ALA A 165 -3.37 -10.99 -11.19
N ALA A 166 -3.38 -11.64 -10.02
CA ALA A 166 -4.48 -11.59 -9.08
C ALA A 166 -4.23 -10.36 -8.19
N PHE A 167 -4.46 -9.16 -8.72
CA PHE A 167 -4.70 -8.00 -7.87
C PHE A 167 -6.10 -8.15 -7.25
N ALA A 168 -6.22 -9.11 -6.34
CA ALA A 168 -7.19 -9.02 -5.27
C ALA A 168 -6.59 -8.02 -4.27
N LEU A 169 -7.01 -6.76 -4.37
CA LEU A 169 -7.08 -5.90 -3.20
C LEU A 169 -8.15 -6.51 -2.29
N SER A 170 -7.81 -7.62 -1.62
CA SER A 170 -8.59 -8.11 -0.49
C SER A 170 -8.27 -7.18 0.67
N LEU A 171 -9.18 -6.23 0.88
CA LEU A 171 -9.41 -5.62 2.19
C LEU A 171 -9.96 -6.70 3.13
#